data_AF-A0A355T9G8-F1
#
_entry.id   AF-A0A355T9G8-F1
#
_cell.length_a   1.000
_cell.length_b   1.000
_cell.length_c   1.000
_cell.angle_alpha   90.00
_cell.angle_beta   90.00
_cell.angle_gamma   90.00
#
_symmetry.space_group_name_H-M   'P 1'
#
loop_
_entity.id
_entity.type
_entity.pdbx_description
1 polymer ?
#
loop_
_entity_poly.entity_id
_entity_poly.type
_entity_poly.pdbx_seq_one_letter_code
_entity_poly.pdbx_strand_id
1 'polypeptide(L)'
;MSKNKSKKAIKKEDLIQAFMQFLQQLEEAGFDLFKTFGKTLKSWSAEIMRMFTVPYSNGVTEGFHRKMKLIQRRAYGFKNFENYRL
;
A
#
# COMPACT_ATOMS: atom_id res chain seq x y z
N MET A 1 -14.18 -13.13 26.85
CA MET A 1 -14.32 -12.63 25.45
C MET A 1 -14.53 -11.12 25.51
N SER A 2 -13.47 -10.34 25.33
CA SER A 2 -13.53 -8.86 25.42
C SER A 2 -14.13 -8.28 24.14
N LYS A 3 -15.17 -7.47 24.29
CA LYS A 3 -15.94 -6.86 23.21
C LYS A 3 -15.03 -5.97 22.37
N ASN A 4 -15.04 -6.21 21.06
CA ASN A 4 -14.37 -5.40 20.03
C ASN A 4 -14.73 -3.92 20.24
N LYS A 5 -13.75 -3.12 20.67
CA LYS A 5 -13.87 -1.66 20.65
C LYS A 5 -13.98 -1.25 19.18
N SER A 6 -15.15 -0.80 18.75
CA SER A 6 -15.32 -0.14 17.46
C SER A 6 -14.27 0.98 17.37
N LYS A 7 -13.25 0.80 16.51
CA LYS A 7 -12.25 1.85 16.26
C LYS A 7 -13.02 3.02 15.64
N LYS A 8 -13.17 4.10 16.40
CA LYS A 8 -13.75 5.36 15.90
C LYS A 8 -13.01 5.74 14.61
N ALA A 9 -13.76 6.06 13.55
CA ALA A 9 -13.17 6.46 12.28
C ALA A 9 -12.22 7.65 12.52
N ILE A 10 -10.96 7.49 12.11
CA ILE A 10 -9.96 8.56 12.19
C ILE A 10 -10.37 9.63 11.18
N LYS A 11 -10.38 10.90 11.59
CA LYS A 11 -10.73 12.00 10.69
C LYS A 11 -9.61 12.20 9.67
N LYS A 12 -9.98 12.65 8.47
CA LYS A 12 -9.03 12.88 7.37
C LYS A 12 -7.96 13.89 7.78
N GLU A 13 -8.36 14.96 8.46
CA GLU A 13 -7.51 16.06 8.91
C GLU A 13 -6.41 15.56 9.86
N ASP A 14 -6.76 14.63 10.76
CA ASP A 14 -5.82 14.03 11.71
C ASP A 14 -4.75 13.20 10.98
N LEU A 15 -5.12 12.52 9.89
CA LEU A 15 -4.18 11.74 9.06
C LEU A 15 -3.21 12.65 8.30
N ILE A 16 -3.69 13.78 7.79
CA ILE A 16 -2.82 14.78 7.12
C ILE A 16 -1.77 15.27 8.10
N GLN A 17 -2.20 15.66 9.30
CA GLN A 17 -1.32 16.19 10.32
C GLN A 17 -0.29 15.15 10.75
N ALA A 18 -0.71 13.90 10.97
CA ALA A 18 0.18 12.80 11.32
C ALA A 18 1.21 12.52 10.20
N PHE A 19 0.78 12.54 8.94
CA PHE A 19 1.69 12.33 7.81
C PHE A 19 2.74 13.44 7.68
N MET A 20 2.34 14.71 7.87
CA MET A 20 3.28 15.84 7.85
C MET A 20 4.29 15.77 8.99
N GLN A 21 3.84 15.43 10.21
CA GLN A 21 4.74 15.22 11.35
C GLN A 21 5.72 14.07 11.09
N PHE A 22 5.26 13.00 10.46
CA PHE A 22 6.12 11.87 10.09
C PHE A 22 7.20 12.27 9.07
N LEU A 23 6.85 13.06 8.05
CA LEU A 23 7.84 13.58 7.10
C LEU A 23 8.90 14.46 7.78
N GLN A 24 8.48 15.30 8.73
CA GLN A 24 9.40 16.13 9.50
C GLN A 24 10.38 15.28 10.33
N GLN A 25 9.87 14.25 11.00
CA GLN A 25 10.71 13.32 11.78
C GLN A 25 11.74 12.59 10.89
N LEU A 26 11.37 12.24 9.66
CA LEU A 26 12.29 11.60 8.72
C LEU A 26 13.40 12.55 8.22
N GLU A 27 13.09 13.84 8.13
CA GLU A 27 14.05 14.87 7.73
C GLU A 27 15.03 15.22 8.85
N GLU A 28 14.53 15.26 10.09
CA GLU A 28 15.32 15.49 11.31
C GLU A 28 16.12 14.26 11.75
N ALA A 29 15.81 13.08 11.20
CA ALA A 29 16.53 11.86 11.52
C ALA A 29 18.02 11.97 11.13
N GLY A 30 18.90 11.56 12.04
CA GLY A 30 20.36 11.58 11.84
C GLY A 30 20.90 10.59 10.79
N PHE A 31 20.02 9.92 10.03
CA PHE A 31 20.40 8.92 9.03
C PHE A 31 19.99 9.38 7.63
N ASP A 32 20.94 9.39 6.70
CA ASP A 32 20.71 9.84 5.33
C ASP A 32 19.70 8.97 4.57
N LEU A 33 19.59 7.69 4.93
CA LEU A 33 18.55 6.79 4.41
C LEU A 33 17.15 7.30 4.73
N PHE A 34 16.92 7.81 5.94
CA PHE A 34 15.60 8.33 6.33
C PHE A 34 15.29 9.65 5.64
N LYS A 35 16.28 10.52 5.45
CA LYS A 35 16.10 11.75 4.65
C LYS A 35 15.76 11.42 3.20
N THR A 36 16.43 10.44 2.61
CA THR A 36 16.16 9.97 1.24
C THR A 36 14.76 9.38 1.13
N PHE A 37 14.37 8.54 2.11
CA PHE A 37 13.02 8.00 2.18
C PHE A 37 11.94 9.07 2.35
N GLY A 38 12.19 10.07 3.22
CA GLY A 38 11.31 11.22 3.42
C GLY A 38 11.11 12.03 2.13
N LYS A 39 12.18 12.25 1.35
CA LYS A 39 12.08 12.89 0.03
C LYS A 39 11.18 12.11 -0.92
N THR A 40 11.33 10.79 -0.97
CA THR A 40 10.46 9.92 -1.78
C THR A 40 9.01 10.04 -1.32
N LEU A 41 8.73 9.89 -0.03
CA LEU A 41 7.35 10.01 0.48
C LEU A 41 6.73 11.38 0.22
N LYS A 42 7.53 12.46 0.33
CA LYS A 42 7.09 13.82 0.02
C LYS A 42 6.72 13.96 -1.46
N SER A 43 7.51 13.38 -2.36
CA SER A 43 7.23 13.36 -3.81
C SER A 43 5.95 12.62 -4.17
N TRP A 44 5.56 11.61 -3.39
CA TRP A 44 4.36 10.78 -3.61
C TRP A 44 3.20 11.15 -2.67
N SER A 45 3.28 12.32 -2.04
CA SER A 45 2.32 12.73 -1.02
C SER A 45 0.89 12.79 -1.57
N ALA A 46 0.68 13.27 -2.80
CA ALA A 46 -0.65 13.36 -3.40
C ALA A 46 -1.33 11.98 -3.52
N GLU A 47 -0.61 10.97 -3.98
CA GLU A 47 -1.09 9.60 -4.16
C GLU A 47 -1.35 8.92 -2.82
N ILE A 48 -0.43 9.07 -1.87
CA ILE A 48 -0.57 8.56 -0.50
C ILE A 48 -1.80 9.16 0.16
N MET A 49 -2.02 10.47 0.02
CA MET A 49 -3.19 11.15 0.57
C MET A 49 -4.48 10.68 -0.07
N ARG A 50 -4.47 10.41 -1.38
CA ARG A 50 -5.63 9.84 -2.09
C ARG A 50 -6.00 8.48 -1.51
N MET A 51 -5.03 7.62 -1.19
CA MET A 51 -5.27 6.30 -0.59
C MET A 51 -6.04 6.40 0.74
N PHE A 52 -5.81 7.43 1.55
CA PHE A 52 -6.54 7.62 2.81
C PHE A 52 -7.96 8.16 2.64
N THR A 53 -8.25 8.81 1.52
CA THR A 53 -9.55 9.45 1.28
C THR A 53 -10.55 8.57 0.53
N VAL A 54 -10.04 7.58 -0.18
CA VAL A 54 -10.82 6.75 -1.08
C VAL A 54 -11.22 5.47 -0.33
N PRO A 55 -12.50 5.05 -0.37
CA PRO A 55 -12.98 3.90 0.39
C PRO A 55 -12.62 2.55 -0.25
N TYR A 56 -11.88 2.55 -1.35
CA TYR A 56 -11.52 1.34 -2.08
C TYR A 56 -10.32 0.64 -1.44
N SER A 57 -10.40 -0.68 -1.35
CA SER A 57 -9.27 -1.52 -0.92
C SER A 57 -8.56 -2.12 -2.14
N ASN A 58 -7.28 -2.48 -1.95
CA ASN A 58 -6.51 -3.21 -2.96
C ASN A 58 -6.95 -4.68 -3.13
N GLY A 59 -8.04 -5.11 -2.49
CA GLY A 59 -8.46 -6.51 -2.47
C GLY A 59 -8.78 -7.10 -3.84
N VAL A 60 -9.31 -6.29 -4.76
CA VAL A 60 -9.57 -6.73 -6.14
C VAL A 60 -8.25 -6.97 -6.88
N THR A 61 -7.31 -6.02 -6.81
CA THR A 61 -5.98 -6.12 -7.41
C THR A 61 -5.20 -7.32 -6.85
N GLU A 62 -5.25 -7.52 -5.53
CA GLU A 62 -4.65 -8.70 -4.88
C GLU A 62 -5.31 -10.00 -5.33
N GLY A 63 -6.63 -10.00 -5.54
CA GLY A 63 -7.38 -11.10 -6.12
C GLY A 63 -6.87 -11.48 -7.51
N PHE A 64 -6.64 -10.49 -8.37
CA PHE A 64 -6.03 -10.68 -9.69
C PHE A 64 -4.61 -11.22 -9.57
N HIS A 65 -3.75 -10.60 -8.76
CA HIS A 65 -2.38 -11.08 -8.54
C HIS A 65 -2.35 -12.54 -8.07
N ARG A 66 -3.26 -12.95 -7.18
CA ARG A 66 -3.37 -14.34 -6.72
C ARG A 66 -3.75 -15.27 -7.86
N LYS A 67 -4.72 -14.90 -8.70
CA LYS A 67 -5.14 -15.70 -9.85
C LYS A 67 -4.03 -15.83 -10.88
N MET A 68 -3.34 -14.74 -11.21
CA MET A 68 -2.17 -14.76 -12.10
C MET A 68 -1.08 -15.69 -11.58
N LYS A 69 -0.70 -15.57 -10.30
CA LYS A 69 0.29 -16.47 -9.68
C LYS A 69 -0.16 -17.93 -9.68
N LEU A 70 -1.46 -18.20 -9.54
CA LEU A 70 -1.99 -19.55 -9.61
C LEU A 70 -1.88 -20.14 -11.01
N ILE A 71 -2.22 -19.36 -12.04
CA ILE A 71 -2.06 -19.74 -13.45
C ILE A 71 -0.58 -20.03 -13.73
N GLN A 72 0.32 -19.13 -13.34
CA GLN A 72 1.77 -19.32 -13.47
C GLN A 72 2.28 -20.62 -12.83
N ARG A 73 1.85 -20.92 -11.58
CA ARG A 73 2.24 -22.17 -10.89
C ARG A 73 1.69 -23.41 -11.57
N ARG A 74 0.46 -23.37 -12.08
CA ARG A 74 -0.14 -24.48 -12.82
C ARG A 74 0.50 -24.67 -14.19
N ALA A 75 0.89 -23.57 -14.83
CA ALA A 75 1.53 -23.56 -16.14
C ALA A 75 3.04 -23.89 -16.10
N TYR A 76 3.62 -24.13 -14.91
CA TYR A 76 5.02 -24.49 -14.78
C TYR A 76 5.32 -25.81 -15.50
N GLY A 77 6.19 -25.79 -16.51
CA GLY A 77 6.53 -26.95 -17.36
C GLY A 77 5.75 -27.04 -18.68
N PHE A 78 4.74 -26.19 -18.90
CA PHE A 78 4.07 -26.10 -20.20
C PHE A 78 4.94 -25.29 -21.17
N LYS A 79 5.41 -25.95 -22.24
CA LYS A 79 6.25 -25.33 -23.27
C LYS A 79 5.46 -24.51 -24.30
N ASN A 80 4.13 -24.59 -24.29
CA ASN A 80 3.27 -24.00 -25.31
C ASN A 80 2.44 -22.85 -24.73
N PHE A 81 2.59 -21.66 -25.33
CA PHE A 81 2.00 -20.40 -24.86
C PHE A 81 0.46 -20.40 -24.97
N GLU A 82 -0.10 -21.19 -25.88
CA GLU A 82 -1.56 -21.32 -26.03
C GLU A 82 -2.24 -21.95 -24.79
N ASN A 83 -1.54 -22.81 -24.04
CA ASN A 83 -2.05 -23.38 -22.79
C ASN A 83 -2.03 -22.39 -21.59
N TYR A 84 -1.51 -21.17 -21.82
CA TYR A 84 -1.43 -20.13 -20.80
C TYR A 84 -2.75 -19.35 -20.63
N ARG A 85 -3.66 -19.47 -21.61
CA ARG A 85 -4.98 -18.82 -21.64
C ARG A 85 -6.03 -19.80 -21.10
N LEU A 86 -6.20 -19.85 -19.77
CA LEU A 86 -7.41 -20.40 -19.13
C LEU A 86 -8.42 -19.29 -18.88
#